data_AF-A0A3M1GA82-F1
#
_entry.id   AF-A0A3M1GA82-F1
#
_cell.length_a   1.000
_cell.length_b   1.000
_cell.length_c   1.000
_cell.angle_alpha   90.00
_cell.angle_beta   90.00
_cell.angle_gamma   90.00
#
_symmetry.space_group_name_H-M   'P 1'
#
loop_
_entity.id
_entity.type
_entity.pdbx_description
1 polymer ?
#
loop_
_entity_poly.entity_id
_entity_poly.type
_entity_poly.pdbx_seq_one_letter_code
_entity_poly.pdbx_strand_id
1 'polypeptide(L)' 'MLLAGDIGGTKTNLAVYTAETGLAAPLAEATFPSKRYA' A
#
# COMPACT_ATOMS: atom_id res chain seq x y z
N MET A 1 11.79 4.48 6.47
CA MET A 1 10.50 4.39 5.74
C MET A 1 10.25 2.94 5.39
N LEU A 2 8.99 2.51 5.42
CA LEU A 2 8.55 1.15 5.06
C LEU A 2 7.45 1.26 3.99
N LEU A 3 7.57 0.46 2.93
CA LEU A 3 6.51 0.28 1.94
C LEU A 3 5.87 -1.08 2.19
N ALA A 4 4.57 -1.11 2.49
CA ALA A 4 3.80 -2.34 2.61
C ALA A 4 2.93 -2.55 1.36
N GLY A 5 2.83 -3.80 0.92
CA GLY A 5 1.99 -4.19 -0.20
C GLY A 5 1.12 -5.39 0.14
N ASP A 6 -0.16 -5.27 -0.17
CA ASP A 6 -1.15 -6.36 -0.15
C ASP A 6 -1.60 -6.63 -1.58
N ILE A 7 -1.19 -7.78 -2.12
CA ILE A 7 -1.38 -8.14 -3.53
C ILE A 7 -2.52 -9.15 -3.61
N GLY A 8 -3.67 -8.69 -4.11
CA GLY A 8 -4.80 -9.53 -4.46
C GLY A 8 -4.83 -9.90 -5.95
N GLY A 9 -5.81 -10.73 -6.32
CA GLY A 9 -5.96 -11.18 -7.71
C GLY A 9 -6.23 -10.03 -8.70
N THR A 10 -7.06 -9.06 -8.31
CA THR A 10 -7.53 -7.99 -9.21
C THR A 10 -7.02 -6.59 -8.83
N LYS A 11 -6.54 -6.41 -7.60
CA LYS A 11 -6.10 -5.12 -7.06
C LYS A 11 -4.87 -5.31 -6.19
N THR A 12 -4.06 -4.27 -6.08
CA THR A 12 -2.94 -4.17 -5.14
C THR A 12 -3.13 -2.94 -4.26
N ASN A 13 -3.07 -3.11 -2.94
CA ASN A 13 -3.04 -2.01 -1.99
C ASN A 13 -1.59 -1.71 -1.60
N LEU A 14 -1.23 -0.44 -1.60
CA LEU A 14 0.09 0.05 -1.21
C LEU A 14 -0.04 1.10 -0.12
N ALA A 15 0.84 1.02 0.88
CA ALA A 15 0.91 1.98 1.97
C ALA A 15 2.36 2.33 2.33
N VAL A 16 2.63 3.62 2.55
CA VAL A 16 3.94 4.14 2.96
C VAL A 16 3.88 4.54 4.43
N TYR A 17 4.79 4.00 5.23
CA TYR A 17 4.90 4.28 6.66
C TYR A 17 6.26 4.89 7.02
N THR A 18 6.28 5.62 8.13
CA THR A 18 7.53 6.03 8.79
C THR A 18 7.55 5.58 10.24
N ALA A 19 8.73 5.68 10.87
CA ALA A 19 8.89 5.26 12.25
C ALA A 19 8.15 6.21 13.21
N GLU A 20 8.04 7.49 12.84
CA GLU A 20 7.49 8.56 13.67
C GLU A 20 5.98 8.45 13.85
N THR A 21 5.24 8.08 12.81
CA THR A 21 3.78 7.92 12.86
C THR A 21 3.35 6.48 13.21
N GLY A 22 4.25 5.51 13.00
CA GLY A 22 4.01 4.10 13.28
C GLY A 22 3.07 3.42 12.29
N LEU A 23 2.81 2.13 12.52
CA LEU A 23 2.03 1.28 11.60
C LEU A 23 0.52 1.56 11.58
N ALA A 24 0.00 2.33 12.56
CA ALA A 24 -1.41 2.70 12.61
C ALA A 24 -1.74 3.98 11.81
N ALA A 25 -0.72 4.71 11.35
CA ALA A 25 -0.88 5.99 10.65
C ALA A 25 0.09 6.08 9.46
N PRO A 26 -0.25 5.48 8.31
CA PRO A 26 0.53 5.62 7.09
C PRO A 26 0.56 7.07 6.60
N LEU A 27 1.65 7.45 5.96
CA LEU A 27 1.77 8.74 5.28
C LEU A 27 0.91 8.82 4.02
N ALA A 28 0.76 7.70 3.32
CA ALA A 28 -0.02 7.61 2.10
C ALA A 28 -0.50 6.18 1.89
N GLU A 29 -1.72 6.03 1.40
CA GLU A 29 -2.31 4.76 0.97
C GLU A 29 -2.96 4.93 -0.40
N ALA A 30 -2.86 3.89 -1.23
CA ALA A 30 -3.52 3.85 -2.53
C ALA A 30 -3.82 2.42 -2.98
N THR A 31 -4.90 2.28 -3.74
CA THR A 31 -5.28 1.02 -4.39
C THR A 31 -5.10 1.16 -5.91
N PHE A 32 -4.43 0.20 -6.51
CA PHE A 32 -4.20 0.14 -7.96
C PHE A 32 -4.81 -1.14 -8.54
N PRO A 33 -5.32 -1.12 -9.78
CA PRO A 33 -5.67 -2.34 -10.49
C PRO A 33 -4.41 -3.19 -10.69
N SER A 34 -4.51 -4.50 -10.49
CA SER A 34 -3.41 -5.40 -10.84
C SER A 34 -3.18 -5.35 -12.35
N LYS A 35 -1.92 -5.48 -12.80
CA LYS A 35 -1.52 -5.28 -14.22
C LYS A 35 -2.40 -6.00 -15.25
N ARG A 36 -2.96 -7.16 -14.91
CA ARG A 36 -3.84 -7.94 -15.79
C ARG A 36 -5.21 -7.27 -16.04
N TYR A 37 -5.60 -6.31 -15.22
CA TYR A 37 -6.91 -5.65 -15.21
C TYR A 37 -6.80 -4.11 -15.36
N ALA A 38 -5.66 -3.62 -15.83
CA ALA A 38 -5.35 -2.19 -16.03
C ALA A 38 -5.36 -1.82 -17.52
#